data_AF-R4I725-F1
#
_entry.id   AF-R4I725-F1
#
_cell.length_a   1.000
_cell.length_b   1.000
_cell.length_c   1.000
_cell.angle_alpha   90.00
_cell.angle_beta   90.00
_cell.angle_gamma   90.00
#
_symmetry.space_group_name_H-M   'P 1'
#
loop_
_entity.id
_entity.type
_entity.pdbx_description
1 polymer ?
#
loop_
_entity_poly.entity_id
_entity_poly.type
_entity_poly.pdbx_seq_one_letter_code
_entity_poly.pdbx_strand_id
1 'polypeptide(L)'
;GVPAIAEHEGKIVYNDTDKIVLFGNGNALSIPLIIYQRSNKNTCMHQKSQVQKGKCVKKGQILADGAATVGGELALGKNVLVAYMPWEGYNSEDAVLISERLVYEDIYT
;
A
#
# COMPACT_ATOMS: atom_id res chain seq x y z
N GLY A 1 -2.62 4.07 -6.74
CA GLY A 1 -3.29 2.96 -7.44
C GLY A 1 -4.51 2.55 -6.64
N VAL A 2 -5.53 1.98 -7.28
CA VAL A 2 -6.76 1.54 -6.59
C VAL A 2 -6.46 0.25 -5.81
N PRO A 3 -6.99 0.05 -4.59
CA PRO A 3 -6.88 -1.23 -3.88
C PRO A 3 -7.65 -2.33 -4.62
N ALA A 4 -7.19 -3.58 -4.50
CA ALA A 4 -7.91 -4.74 -5.03
C ALA A 4 -8.95 -5.21 -3.99
N ILE A 5 -10.19 -5.41 -4.42
CA ILE A 5 -11.32 -5.77 -3.55
C ILE A 5 -11.89 -7.12 -3.99
N ALA A 6 -12.33 -7.93 -3.03
CA ALA A 6 -12.99 -9.20 -3.30
C ALA A 6 -14.42 -8.97 -3.84
N GLU A 7 -14.67 -9.35 -5.09
CA GLU A 7 -16.02 -9.31 -5.67
C GLU A 7 -16.93 -10.41 -5.12
N HIS A 8 -16.33 -11.51 -4.67
CA HIS A 8 -17.01 -12.69 -4.14
C HIS A 8 -16.39 -13.14 -2.82
N GLU A 9 -17.21 -13.77 -1.98
CA GLU A 9 -16.70 -14.47 -0.80
C GLU A 9 -16.01 -15.78 -1.19
N GLY A 10 -15.02 -16.19 -0.42
CA GLY A 10 -14.28 -17.41 -0.70
C GLY A 10 -13.06 -17.59 0.18
N LYS A 11 -12.36 -18.70 0.00
CA LYS A 11 -11.12 -19.02 0.71
C LYS A 11 -9.93 -18.78 -0.21
N ILE A 12 -8.89 -18.15 0.32
CA ILE A 12 -7.65 -17.92 -0.43
C ILE A 12 -6.90 -19.24 -0.55
N VAL A 13 -6.74 -19.72 -1.78
CA VAL A 13 -6.01 -20.96 -2.07
C VAL A 13 -4.55 -20.67 -2.39
N TYR A 14 -4.31 -19.54 -3.04
CA TYR A 14 -2.97 -19.14 -3.47
C TYR A 14 -2.81 -17.63 -3.35
N ASN A 15 -1.64 -17.20 -2.92
CA ASN A 15 -1.27 -15.79 -2.82
C ASN A 15 0.17 -15.67 -3.31
N ASP A 16 0.36 -14.93 -4.38
CA ASP A 16 1.66 -14.60 -4.95
C ASP A 16 1.76 -13.08 -5.14
N THR A 17 2.93 -12.64 -5.57
CA THR A 17 3.23 -11.24 -5.82
C THR A 17 2.37 -10.69 -6.96
N ASP A 18 2.14 -11.47 -8.02
CA ASP A 18 1.45 -11.04 -9.23
C ASP A 18 -0.05 -11.38 -9.27
N LYS A 19 -0.54 -12.26 -8.39
CA LYS A 19 -1.94 -12.69 -8.38
C LYS A 19 -2.40 -13.31 -7.07
N ILE A 20 -3.70 -13.25 -6.84
CA ILE A 20 -4.40 -13.90 -5.72
C ILE A 20 -5.43 -14.87 -6.29
N VAL A 21 -5.48 -16.10 -5.79
CA VAL A 21 -6.50 -17.09 -6.18
C VAL A 21 -7.45 -17.36 -5.03
N LEU A 22 -8.72 -17.08 -5.28
CA LEU A 22 -9.84 -17.32 -4.38
C LEU A 22 -10.62 -18.55 -4.84
N PHE A 23 -11.09 -19.36 -3.91
CA PHE A 23 -12.01 -20.45 -4.19
C PHE A 23 -13.33 -20.19 -3.49
N GLY A 24 -14.40 -20.07 -4.26
CA GLY A 24 -15.76 -19.76 -3.80
C GLY A 24 -16.80 -20.28 -4.78
N ASN A 25 -17.96 -20.70 -4.28
CA ASN A 25 -19.07 -21.24 -5.10
C ASN A 25 -18.66 -22.37 -6.07
N GLY A 26 -17.68 -23.21 -5.67
CA GLY A 26 -17.20 -24.34 -6.46
C GLY A 26 -16.17 -23.98 -7.55
N ASN A 27 -15.86 -22.70 -7.76
CA ASN A 27 -14.92 -22.23 -8.78
C ASN A 27 -13.70 -21.52 -8.16
N ALA A 28 -12.56 -21.61 -8.85
CA ALA A 28 -11.38 -20.82 -8.54
C ALA A 28 -11.36 -19.53 -9.38
N LEU A 29 -11.29 -18.38 -8.71
CA LEU A 29 -11.16 -17.06 -9.31
C LEU A 29 -9.73 -16.56 -9.14
N SER A 30 -9.06 -16.23 -10.25
CA SER A 30 -7.72 -15.63 -10.24
C SER A 30 -7.83 -14.12 -10.43
N ILE A 31 -7.27 -13.36 -9.50
CA ILE A 31 -7.23 -11.90 -9.51
C ILE A 31 -5.79 -11.46 -9.74
N PRO A 32 -5.44 -10.91 -10.92
CA PRO A 32 -4.11 -10.37 -11.16
C PRO A 32 -3.90 -9.07 -10.38
N LEU A 33 -2.69 -8.86 -9.88
CA LEU A 33 -2.24 -7.66 -9.21
C LEU A 33 -1.37 -6.81 -10.14
N ILE A 34 -1.47 -5.49 -9.98
CA ILE A 34 -0.64 -4.55 -10.73
C ILE A 34 0.74 -4.47 -10.08
N ILE A 35 1.80 -4.80 -10.83
CA ILE A 35 3.18 -4.82 -10.32
C ILE A 35 4.07 -3.86 -11.10
N TYR A 36 4.65 -2.88 -10.40
CA TYR A 36 5.61 -1.89 -10.91
C TYR A 36 5.18 -1.19 -12.21
N GLN A 37 3.89 -0.89 -12.35
CA GLN A 37 3.36 -0.21 -13.52
C GLN A 37 3.56 1.30 -13.40
N ARG A 38 3.97 1.97 -14.49
CA ARG A 38 4.11 3.42 -14.54
C ARG A 38 2.74 4.10 -14.70
N SER A 39 2.46 5.12 -13.90
CA SER A 39 1.27 5.97 -14.06
C SER A 39 1.46 7.07 -15.12
N ASN A 40 0.37 7.72 -15.55
CA ASN A 40 0.41 8.85 -16.47
C ASN A 40 1.26 10.04 -15.95
N LYS A 41 1.44 10.14 -14.63
CA LYS A 41 2.26 11.17 -13.97
C LYS A 41 3.63 10.63 -13.52
N ASN A 42 4.08 9.52 -14.11
CA ASN A 42 5.38 8.90 -13.83
C ASN A 42 5.57 8.42 -12.37
N THR A 43 4.50 8.07 -11.67
CA THR A 43 4.57 7.44 -10.35
C THR A 43 4.46 5.91 -10.47
N CYS A 44 4.98 5.18 -9.49
CA CYS A 44 4.86 3.73 -9.44
C CYS A 44 3.46 3.30 -8.97
N MET A 45 2.82 2.43 -9.74
CA MET A 45 1.60 1.71 -9.37
C MET A 45 1.99 0.27 -9.05
N HIS A 46 1.99 -0.04 -7.76
CA HIS A 46 2.23 -1.38 -7.25
C HIS A 46 1.12 -1.74 -6.28
N GLN A 47 0.56 -2.94 -6.42
CA GLN A 47 -0.41 -3.52 -5.52
C GLN A 47 0.26 -4.60 -4.68
N LYS A 48 0.11 -4.48 -3.36
CA LYS A 48 0.68 -5.43 -2.39
C LYS A 48 -0.44 -6.21 -1.71
N SER A 49 -0.40 -7.52 -1.86
CA SER A 49 -1.36 -8.43 -1.20
C SER A 49 -1.33 -8.25 0.33
N GLN A 50 -2.53 -8.14 0.94
CA GLN A 50 -2.73 -7.99 2.39
C GLN A 50 -3.27 -9.27 3.04
N VAL A 51 -3.42 -10.32 2.24
CA VAL A 51 -4.11 -11.53 2.66
C VAL A 51 -3.16 -12.72 2.74
N GLN A 52 -3.57 -13.77 3.46
CA GLN A 52 -2.77 -14.99 3.63
C GLN A 52 -3.51 -16.20 3.11
N LYS A 53 -2.76 -17.20 2.63
CA LYS A 53 -3.31 -18.48 2.19
C LYS A 53 -4.13 -19.11 3.34
N GLY A 54 -5.29 -19.63 2.99
CA GLY A 54 -6.19 -20.30 3.92
C GLY A 54 -7.19 -19.40 4.64
N LYS A 55 -7.06 -18.06 4.57
CA LYS A 55 -8.08 -17.15 5.11
C LYS A 55 -9.33 -17.12 4.23
N CYS A 56 -10.48 -17.04 4.88
CA CYS A 56 -11.75 -16.72 4.22
C CYS A 56 -11.91 -15.21 4.12
N VAL A 57 -12.34 -14.74 2.96
CA VAL A 57 -12.65 -13.33 2.70
C VAL A 57 -14.12 -13.18 2.36
N LYS A 58 -14.69 -12.03 2.72
CA LYS A 58 -16.06 -11.66 2.35
C LYS A 58 -16.06 -10.78 1.11
N LYS A 59 -17.18 -10.73 0.40
CA LYS A 59 -17.42 -9.72 -0.63
C LYS A 59 -17.20 -8.32 -0.06
N GLY A 60 -16.47 -7.48 -0.80
CA GLY A 60 -16.13 -6.11 -0.41
C GLY A 60 -14.88 -5.99 0.47
N GLN A 61 -14.25 -7.10 0.86
CA GLN A 61 -13.02 -7.05 1.65
C GLN A 61 -11.80 -6.71 0.78
N ILE A 62 -10.88 -5.91 1.31
CA ILE A 62 -9.61 -5.59 0.65
C ILE A 62 -8.72 -6.83 0.57
N LEU A 63 -8.22 -7.10 -0.63
CA LEU A 63 -7.30 -8.19 -0.94
C LEU A 63 -5.86 -7.70 -1.07
N ALA A 64 -5.67 -6.53 -1.68
CA ALA A 64 -4.37 -5.91 -1.86
C ALA A 64 -4.48 -4.39 -1.74
N ASP A 65 -3.50 -3.78 -1.08
CA ASP A 65 -3.34 -2.34 -1.05
C ASP A 65 -2.73 -1.85 -2.37
N GLY A 66 -3.13 -0.68 -2.84
CA GLY A 66 -2.48 0.03 -3.93
C GLY A 66 -1.34 0.95 -3.46
N ALA A 67 -0.73 1.65 -4.42
CA ALA A 67 0.47 2.47 -4.20
C ALA A 67 0.39 3.58 -3.13
N ALA A 68 -0.79 4.01 -2.69
CA ALA A 68 -0.96 5.06 -1.68
C ALA A 68 -2.07 4.69 -0.69
N THR A 69 -2.20 3.41 -0.37
CA THR A 69 -3.21 2.92 0.57
C THR A 69 -2.59 1.95 1.56
N VAL A 70 -3.08 1.95 2.79
CA VAL A 70 -2.73 0.98 3.83
C VAL A 70 -4.01 0.50 4.49
N GLY A 71 -4.26 -0.81 4.47
CA GLY A 71 -5.50 -1.37 5.02
C GLY A 71 -6.76 -0.89 4.30
N GLY A 72 -6.63 -0.56 3.01
CA GLY A 72 -7.70 0.03 2.20
C GLY A 72 -8.02 1.50 2.44
N GLU A 73 -7.34 2.16 3.38
CA GLU A 73 -7.46 3.59 3.61
C GLU A 73 -6.35 4.37 2.89
N LEU A 74 -6.62 5.63 2.58
CA LEU A 74 -5.68 6.50 1.88
C LEU A 74 -4.49 6.85 2.78
N ALA A 75 -3.27 6.59 2.31
CA ALA A 75 -2.02 6.85 3.01
C ALA A 75 -1.06 7.63 2.10
N LEU A 76 -1.21 8.96 2.05
CA LEU A 76 -0.43 9.86 1.18
C LEU A 76 0.98 10.19 1.71
N GLY A 77 1.28 9.84 2.95
CA GLY A 77 2.53 10.23 3.61
C GLY A 77 2.84 9.36 4.81
N LYS A 78 3.65 9.89 5.73
CA LYS A 78 4.14 9.18 6.91
C LYS A 78 3.92 10.02 8.15
N ASN A 79 3.68 9.33 9.26
CA ASN A 79 3.65 9.95 10.58
C ASN A 79 5.10 10.12 11.06
N VAL A 80 5.49 11.35 11.39
CA VAL A 80 6.82 11.69 11.90
C VAL A 80 6.69 12.55 13.16
N LEU A 81 7.71 12.47 14.04
CA LEU A 81 7.78 13.33 15.21
C LEU A 81 8.27 14.72 14.79
N VAL A 82 7.55 15.77 15.22
CA VAL A 82 7.84 17.15 14.86
C VAL A 82 8.15 17.96 16.12
N ALA A 83 9.19 18.79 16.05
CA ALA A 83 9.50 19.79 17.07
C ALA A 83 9.34 21.19 16.48
N TYR A 84 8.61 22.06 17.18
CA TYR A 84 8.39 23.45 16.78
C TYR A 84 9.32 24.37 17.58
N MET A 85 10.52 24.59 17.07
CA MET A 85 11.51 25.50 17.67
C MET A 85 12.44 26.07 16.59
N PRO A 86 12.93 27.31 16.74
CA PRO A 86 14.04 27.82 15.93
C PRO A 86 15.28 26.95 16.15
N TRP A 87 16.00 26.60 15.08
CA TRP A 87 17.21 25.78 15.16
C TRP A 87 18.34 26.41 14.35
N GLU A 88 19.19 27.18 15.04
CA GLU A 88 20.44 27.78 14.50
C GLU A 88 20.28 28.47 13.13
N GLY A 89 19.09 28.98 12.82
CA GLY A 89 18.78 29.63 11.53
C GLY A 89 18.56 28.67 10.35
N TYR A 90 18.74 27.36 10.52
CA TYR A 90 18.52 26.36 9.46
C TYR A 90 17.05 26.21 9.06
N ASN A 91 16.12 26.57 9.95
CA ASN A 91 14.68 26.62 9.68
C ASN A 91 14.15 28.06 9.56
N SER A 92 14.98 28.98 9.07
CA SER A 92 14.53 30.34 8.76
C SER A 92 13.51 30.33 7.61
N GLU A 93 12.54 31.24 7.68
CA GLU A 93 11.45 31.36 6.70
C GLU A 93 10.67 30.04 6.54
N ASP A 94 10.72 29.42 5.35
CA ASP A 94 9.97 28.21 5.00
C ASP A 94 10.85 26.94 4.98
N ALA A 95 12.09 27.03 5.47
CA ALA A 95 13.01 25.90 5.47
C ALA A 95 12.62 24.84 6.51
N VAL A 96 12.60 23.58 6.09
CA VAL A 96 12.31 22.43 6.96
C VAL A 96 13.59 21.63 7.19
N LEU A 97 13.99 21.51 8.45
CA LEU A 97 15.08 20.63 8.85
C LEU A 97 14.55 19.21 9.05
N ILE A 98 15.20 18.24 8.43
CA ILE A 98 14.84 16.81 8.54
C ILE A 98 15.96 16.02 9.20
N SER A 99 15.59 15.01 9.99
CA SER A 99 16.57 14.08 10.53
C SER A 99 17.12 13.19 9.41
N GLU A 100 18.43 12.99 9.41
CA GLU A 100 19.13 12.02 8.53
C GLU A 100 18.54 10.59 8.64
N ARG A 101 17.93 10.26 9.79
CA ARG A 101 17.22 8.99 9.99
C ARG A 101 16.15 8.74 8.93
N LEU A 102 15.47 9.81 8.46
CA LEU A 102 14.41 9.69 7.44
C LEU A 102 14.95 9.18 6.10
N VAL A 103 16.23 9.43 5.82
CA VAL A 103 16.94 8.93 4.63
C VAL A 103 17.39 7.49 4.86
N TYR A 104 18.05 7.22 5.99
CA TYR A 104 18.57 5.86 6.28
C TYR A 104 17.49 4.79 6.46
N GLU A 105 16.29 5.18 6.90
CA GLU A 105 15.15 4.27 7.09
C GLU A 105 14.18 4.27 5.89
N ASP A 106 14.52 4.91 4.76
CA ASP A 106 13.68 4.98 3.55
C ASP A 106 12.24 5.43 3.83
N ILE A 107 12.05 6.40 4.74
CA ILE A 107 10.70 6.80 5.18
C ILE A 107 9.95 7.56 4.08
N TYR A 108 10.65 8.41 3.33
CA TYR A 108 10.09 9.22 2.23
C TYR A 108 10.54 8.78 0.84
N THR A 109 10.86 7.49 0.68
CA THR A 109 11.27 6.86 -0.59
C THR A 109 10.22 5.83 -1.03
#